data_AF-A0A355RKY5-F1
#
_entry.id   AF-A0A355RKY5-F1
#
_cell.length_a   1.000
_cell.length_b   1.000
_cell.length_c   1.000
_cell.angle_alpha   90.00
_cell.angle_beta   90.00
_cell.angle_gamma   90.00
#
_symmetry.space_group_name_H-M   'P 1'
#
loop_
_entity.id
_entity.type
_entity.pdbx_description
1 polymer ?
#
loop_
_entity_poly.entity_id
_entity_poly.type
_entity_poly.pdbx_seq_one_letter_code
_entity_poly.pdbx_strand_id
1 'polypeptide(L)'
;GCEDEFVEGLKRLEQMIEKSKAGQEFQNKFIKIDSGEYVQIVGLPNLESLLEGQIEGLDWLDSVDHLLDYYEDDSRTEAFSGFVID
;
A
#
# COMPACT_ATOMS: atom_id res chain seq x y z
N GLY A 1 20.81 -5.76 3.86
CA GLY A 1 21.37 -7.10 4.11
C GLY A 1 20.55 -7.94 5.09
N CYS A 2 19.23 -7.72 5.19
CA CYS A 2 18.30 -8.55 5.96
C CYS A 2 17.03 -8.79 5.13
N GLU A 3 17.17 -8.84 3.80
CA GLU A 3 16.04 -8.85 2.89
C GLU A 3 15.19 -10.11 3.05
N ASP A 4 15.84 -11.28 3.12
CA ASP A 4 15.16 -12.55 3.35
C ASP A 4 14.39 -12.56 4.69
N GLU A 5 14.99 -12.01 5.76
CA GLU A 5 14.32 -11.90 7.07
C GLU A 5 13.11 -10.95 7.00
N PHE A 6 13.23 -9.85 6.27
CA PHE A 6 12.13 -8.92 6.06
C PHE A 6 10.99 -9.55 5.25
N VAL A 7 11.30 -10.27 4.17
CA VAL A 7 10.35 -11.03 3.36
C VAL A 7 9.62 -12.07 4.21
N GLU A 8 10.33 -12.83 5.03
CA GLU A 8 9.71 -13.78 5.97
C GLU A 8 8.81 -13.08 7.01
N GLY A 9 9.20 -11.88 7.45
CA GLY A 9 8.36 -11.01 8.27
C GLY A 9 7.05 -10.62 7.59
N LEU A 10 7.11 -10.22 6.31
CA LEU A 10 5.92 -9.85 5.52
C LEU A 10 4.96 -11.03 5.32
N LYS A 11 5.48 -12.23 5.04
CA LYS A 11 4.66 -13.45 4.94
C LYS A 11 3.93 -13.77 6.24
N ARG A 12 4.61 -13.62 7.38
CA ARG A 12 3.98 -13.80 8.70
C ARG A 12 2.89 -12.76 8.94
N LEU A 13 3.13 -11.51 8.54
CA LEU A 13 2.15 -10.43 8.65
C LEU A 13 0.91 -10.72 7.78
N GLU A 14 1.09 -11.16 6.54
CA GLU A 14 -0.01 -11.56 5.65
C GLU A 14 -0.85 -12.68 6.28
N GLN A 15 -0.22 -13.74 6.78
CA GLN A 15 -0.92 -14.83 7.45
C GLN A 15 -1.66 -14.39 8.72
N MET A 16 -1.12 -13.41 9.47
CA MET A 16 -1.80 -12.85 10.64
C MET A 16 -3.03 -12.04 10.23
N ILE A 17 -2.91 -11.22 9.17
CA ILE A 17 -4.02 -10.43 8.63
C ILE A 17 -5.12 -11.36 8.12
N GLU A 18 -4.80 -12.36 7.29
CA GLU A 18 -5.74 -13.35 6.76
C GLU A 18 -6.55 -14.06 7.86
N LYS A 19 -5.91 -14.36 9.00
CA LYS A 19 -6.57 -15.01 10.15
C LYS A 19 -7.34 -14.05 11.05
N SER A 20 -7.13 -12.75 10.90
CA SER A 20 -7.82 -11.72 11.68
C SER A 20 -9.18 -11.37 11.07
N LYS A 21 -10.02 -10.64 11.80
CA LYS A 21 -11.24 -10.04 11.24
C LYS A 21 -10.94 -9.16 10.03
N ALA A 22 -9.80 -8.47 10.05
CA ALA A 22 -9.34 -7.60 8.99
C ALA A 22 -9.18 -8.37 7.66
N GLY A 23 -8.60 -9.58 7.68
CA GLY A 23 -8.48 -10.44 6.49
C GLY A 23 -9.78 -11.08 6.01
N GLN A 24 -10.86 -10.99 6.80
CA GLN A 24 -12.21 -11.37 6.35
C GLN A 24 -12.90 -10.21 5.62
N GLU A 25 -12.47 -8.98 5.88
CA GLU A 25 -13.06 -7.76 5.34
C GLU A 25 -12.29 -7.27 4.12
N PHE A 26 -10.95 -7.41 4.10
CA PHE A 26 -10.11 -6.94 3.01
C PHE A 26 -9.00 -7.92 2.63
N GLN A 27 -8.59 -7.84 1.37
CA GLN A 27 -7.45 -8.56 0.84
C GLN A 27 -6.17 -7.78 1.14
N ASN A 28 -5.09 -8.48 1.44
CA ASN A 28 -3.78 -7.89 1.65
C ASN A 28 -2.76 -8.66 0.81
N LYS A 29 -1.97 -7.94 0.01
CA LYS A 29 -0.87 -8.51 -0.78
C LYS A 29 0.37 -7.65 -0.64
N PHE A 30 1.54 -8.25 -0.78
CA PHE A 30 2.80 -7.52 -0.87
C PHE A 30 3.45 -7.79 -2.23
N ILE A 31 4.00 -6.73 -2.83
CA ILE A 31 4.82 -6.83 -4.04
C ILE A 31 6.20 -6.23 -3.79
N LYS A 32 7.20 -6.75 -4.49
CA LYS A 32 8.52 -6.11 -4.62
C LYS A 32 8.63 -5.48 -5.99
N ILE A 33 8.94 -4.18 -6.03
CA ILE A 33 9.10 -3.41 -7.27
C ILE A 33 10.58 -3.30 -7.67
N ASP A 34 10.86 -2.87 -8.90
CA ASP A 34 12.20 -2.91 -9.50
C ASP A 34 13.25 -2.05 -8.78
N SER A 35 12.81 -0.99 -8.08
CA SER A 35 13.67 -0.15 -7.22
C SER A 35 14.16 -0.87 -5.96
N GLY A 36 13.62 -2.06 -5.66
CA GLY A 36 13.90 -2.81 -4.43
C GLY A 36 12.99 -2.44 -3.26
N GLU A 37 12.03 -1.54 -3.48
CA GLU A 37 11.00 -1.17 -2.50
C GLU A 37 9.90 -2.25 -2.42
N TYR A 38 9.21 -2.26 -1.27
CA TYR A 38 8.14 -3.18 -0.96
C TYR A 38 6.83 -2.42 -0.83
N VAL A 39 5.81 -2.86 -1.57
CA VAL A 39 4.50 -2.19 -1.57
C VAL A 39 3.44 -3.12 -1.01
N GLN A 40 2.66 -2.60 -0.07
CA GLN A 40 1.46 -3.25 0.45
C GLN A 40 0.24 -2.82 -0.37
N ILE A 41 -0.50 -3.79 -0.87
CA ILE A 41 -1.75 -3.59 -1.62
C ILE A 41 -2.90 -4.10 -0.74
N VAL A 42 -3.76 -3.17 -0.32
CA VAL A 42 -4.96 -3.47 0.46
C VAL A 42 -6.19 -3.33 -0.42
N GLY A 43 -6.90 -4.43 -0.64
CA GLY A 43 -8.14 -4.48 -1.41
C GLY A 43 -9.35 -4.49 -0.49
N LEU A 44 -10.08 -3.37 -0.43
CA LEU A 44 -11.31 -3.24 0.34
C LEU A 44 -12.51 -3.88 -0.40
N PRO A 45 -13.55 -4.32 0.31
CA PRO A 45 -14.63 -5.13 -0.28
C PRO A 45 -15.59 -4.31 -1.13
N ASN A 46 -15.68 -3.01 -0.90
CA ASN A 46 -16.53 -2.09 -1.65
C ASN A 46 -15.92 -0.68 -1.65
N LEU A 47 -16.43 0.15 -2.57
CA LEU A 47 -15.97 1.52 -2.76
C LEU A 47 -16.28 2.43 -1.57
N GLU A 48 -17.38 2.20 -0.86
CA GLU A 48 -17.82 3.04 0.27
C GLU A 48 -16.81 2.96 1.43
N SER A 49 -16.36 1.76 1.78
CA SER A 49 -15.31 1.55 2.79
C SER A 49 -13.97 2.17 2.40
N LEU A 50 -13.66 2.25 1.10
CA LEU A 50 -12.48 2.95 0.61
C LEU A 50 -12.63 4.47 0.76
N LEU A 51 -13.79 5.00 0.35
CA LEU A 51 -14.04 6.43 0.34
C LEU A 51 -14.04 7.03 1.75
N GLU A 52 -14.63 6.35 2.74
CA GLU A 52 -14.69 6.84 4.12
C GLU A 52 -13.29 7.10 4.72
N GLY A 53 -12.31 6.23 4.44
CA GLY A 53 -10.93 6.41 4.91
C GLY A 53 -10.08 7.36 4.06
N GLN A 54 -10.46 7.60 2.81
CA GLN A 54 -9.66 8.38 1.86
C GLN A 54 -10.04 9.86 1.83
N ILE A 55 -11.29 10.23 2.14
CA ILE A 55 -11.72 11.64 2.11
C ILE A 55 -10.87 12.51 3.03
N GLU A 56 -10.71 12.11 4.30
CA GLU A 56 -9.88 12.86 5.25
C GLU A 56 -8.40 12.90 4.83
N GLY A 57 -7.92 11.83 4.20
CA GLY A 57 -6.55 11.75 3.67
C GLY A 57 -6.32 12.69 2.49
N LEU A 58 -7.30 12.81 1.58
CA LEU A 58 -7.24 13.74 0.45
C LEU A 58 -7.32 15.19 0.92
N ASP A 59 -8.22 15.50 1.86
CA ASP A 59 -8.31 16.84 2.45
C ASP A 59 -6.99 17.24 3.14
N TRP A 60 -6.36 16.30 3.85
CA TRP A 60 -5.03 16.51 4.41
C TRP A 60 -3.97 16.72 3.34
N LEU A 61 -3.96 15.89 2.30
CA LEU A 61 -2.97 15.96 1.22
C LEU A 61 -3.03 17.31 0.49
N ASP A 62 -4.24 17.80 0.22
CA ASP A 62 -4.46 19.13 -0.37
C ASP A 62 -4.01 20.26 0.58
N SER A 63 -4.11 20.08 1.90
CA SER A 63 -3.65 21.08 2.87
C SER A 63 -2.13 21.23 2.93
N VAL A 64 -1.38 20.17 2.60
CA VAL A 64 0.08 20.14 2.62
C VAL A 64 0.70 20.24 1.22
N ASP A 65 -0.10 20.52 0.20
CA ASP A 65 0.32 20.53 -1.21
C ASP A 65 1.58 21.36 -1.49
N HIS A 66 1.66 22.54 -0.88
CA HIS A 66 2.82 23.45 -0.94
C HIS A 66 4.14 22.88 -0.40
N LEU A 67 4.10 21.71 0.23
CA LEU A 67 5.27 20.98 0.76
C LEU A 67 5.67 19.79 -0.12
N LEU A 68 4.92 19.50 -1.19
CA LEU A 68 5.15 18.36 -2.06
C LEU A 68 5.94 18.77 -3.30
N ASP A 69 6.93 17.96 -3.64
CA ASP A 69 7.59 18.03 -4.94
C ASP A 69 6.85 17.11 -5.91
N TYR A 70 6.47 17.66 -7.06
CA TYR A 70 5.76 16.95 -8.11
C TYR A 70 6.76 16.25 -9.05
N TYR A 71 6.31 15.20 -9.72
CA TYR A 71 7.07 14.59 -10.81
C TYR A 71 7.16 15.52 -12.03
N GLU A 72 8.08 15.24 -12.96
CA GLU A 72 8.35 16.12 -14.13
C GLU A 72 7.11 16.35 -15.02
N ASP A 73 6.11 15.47 -14.94
CA ASP A 73 4.85 15.52 -15.68
C ASP A 73 3.71 16.20 -14.91
N ASP A 74 4.02 16.89 -13.81
CA ASP A 74 3.05 17.51 -12.89
C ASP A 74 2.15 16.48 -12.17
N SER A 75 2.54 15.19 -12.19
CA SER A 75 1.86 14.15 -11.42
C SER A 75 2.31 14.16 -9.97
N ARG A 76 1.39 13.73 -9.08
CA ARG A 76 1.67 13.45 -7.66
C ARG A 76 2.03 11.97 -7.42
N THR A 77 1.84 11.13 -8.43
CA THR A 77 2.07 9.68 -8.34
C THR A 77 2.69 9.13 -9.63
N GLU A 78 3.52 8.11 -9.50
CA GLU A 78 4.04 7.34 -10.63
C GLU A 78 3.46 5.92 -10.58
N ALA A 79 3.09 5.38 -11.74
CA ALA A 79 2.61 4.01 -11.82
C ALA A 79 3.79 3.03 -11.67
N PHE A 80 3.60 1.99 -10.85
CA PHE A 80 4.62 0.95 -10.64
C PHE A 80 4.02 -0.45 -10.81
N SER A 81 4.91 -1.42 -11.01
CA SER A 81 4.58 -2.85 -11.05
C SER A 81 5.67 -3.65 -10.34
N GLY A 82 5.34 -4.87 -9.93
CA GLY A 82 6.27 -5.71 -9.18
C GLY A 82 5.80 -7.15 -9.07
N PHE A 83 6.65 -7.98 -8.48
CA PHE A 83 6.37 -9.40 -8.24
C PHE A 83 5.70 -9.59 -6.89
N VAL A 84 4.65 -10.42 -6.86
CA VAL A 84 4.00 -10.84 -5.62
C VAL A 84 4.98 -11.64 -4.77
N ILE A 85 4.95 -11.39 -3.46
CA ILE A 85 5.76 -12.11 -2.48
C ILE A 85 4.93 -13.33 -2.02
N ASP A 86 5.37 -14.54 -2.38
CA ASP A 86 4.76 -15.83 -2.00
C ASP A 86 5.39 -16.43 -0.72
#